data_AF-A0A4P9Y6K7-F1
#
_entry.id   AF-A0A4P9Y6K7-F1
#
_cell.length_a   1.000
_cell.length_b   1.000
_cell.length_c   1.000
_cell.angle_alpha   90.00
_cell.angle_beta   90.00
_cell.angle_gamma   90.00
#
_symmetry.space_group_name_H-M   'P 1'
#
loop_
_entity.id
_entity.type
_entity.pdbx_description
1 polymer ?
#
loop_
_entity_poly.entity_id
_entity_poly.type
_entity_poly.pdbx_seq_one_letter_code
_entity_poly.pdbx_strand_id
1 'polypeptide(L)'
;MLLPLAPKATAEVNYPGWAAAVETLYPKASKMVLKPKHWQVAHPLQATLLCVSRRAHFLDRWLPFIETALHPPRSGVGAAWRGGGGTGSSSRHLFQALGSVSRLVWVYLYRCQESYTASTRKLDIVVKLLFPPGR
;
A
#
# COMPACT_ATOMS: atom_id res chain seq x y z
N MET A 1 -13.08 -9.29 12.89
CA MET A 1 -13.86 -10.36 12.22
C MET A 1 -13.78 -10.24 10.69
N LEU A 2 -12.69 -10.68 10.07
CA LEU A 2 -12.56 -10.74 8.59
C LEU A 2 -12.08 -12.13 8.10
N LEU A 3 -11.86 -13.08 9.02
CA LEU A 3 -11.34 -14.42 8.75
C LEU A 3 -12.22 -15.24 7.77
N PRO A 4 -13.57 -15.21 7.85
CA PRO A 4 -14.44 -15.96 6.93
C PRO A 4 -14.42 -15.42 5.49
N LEU A 5 -13.91 -14.21 5.28
CA LEU A 5 -13.90 -13.55 3.96
C LEU A 5 -12.61 -13.84 3.19
N ALA A 6 -11.53 -14.23 3.87
CA ALA A 6 -10.24 -14.52 3.23
C ALA A 6 -10.31 -15.62 2.14
N PRO A 7 -11.07 -16.73 2.30
CA PRO A 7 -11.18 -17.75 1.25
C PRO A 7 -11.93 -17.25 0.02
N LYS A 8 -13.05 -16.55 0.24
CA LYS A 8 -13.91 -16.01 -0.83
C LYS A 8 -13.19 -14.92 -1.63
N ALA A 9 -12.52 -14.00 -0.93
CA ALA A 9 -11.69 -12.97 -1.54
C ALA A 9 -10.51 -13.56 -2.34
N THR A 10 -10.05 -14.76 -2.00
CA THR A 10 -8.98 -15.43 -2.74
C THR A 10 -9.50 -16.04 -4.04
N ALA A 11 -10.72 -16.58 -4.06
CA ALA A 11 -11.33 -17.12 -5.28
C ALA A 11 -11.62 -16.01 -6.31
N GLU A 12 -12.25 -14.92 -5.90
CA GLU A 12 -12.63 -13.81 -6.79
C GLU A 12 -11.40 -13.13 -7.42
N VAL A 13 -10.34 -12.97 -6.64
CA VAL A 13 -9.13 -12.28 -7.10
C VAL A 13 -8.28 -13.12 -8.06
N ASN A 14 -8.51 -14.43 -8.11
CA ASN A 14 -7.89 -15.32 -9.09
C ASN A 14 -8.69 -15.41 -10.40
N TYR A 15 -9.86 -14.75 -10.50
CA TYR A 15 -10.60 -14.69 -11.75
C TYR A 15 -9.78 -13.98 -12.84
N PRO A 16 -9.58 -14.56 -14.04
CA PRO A 16 -8.68 -14.01 -15.06
C PRO A 16 -9.04 -12.59 -15.50
N GLY A 17 -10.35 -12.30 -15.67
CA GLY A 17 -10.82 -10.96 -16.03
C GLY A 17 -10.53 -9.92 -14.96
N TRP A 18 -10.57 -10.32 -13.69
CA TRP A 18 -10.24 -9.44 -12.57
C TRP A 18 -8.73 -9.18 -12.48
N ALA A 19 -7.93 -10.22 -12.62
CA ALA A 19 -6.48 -10.09 -12.67
C ALA A 19 -6.03 -9.14 -13.80
N ALA A 20 -6.60 -9.29 -15.00
CA ALA A 20 -6.33 -8.40 -16.12
C ALA A 20 -6.76 -6.96 -15.84
N ALA A 21 -7.90 -6.75 -15.18
CA ALA A 21 -8.35 -5.42 -14.77
C ALA A 21 -7.36 -4.76 -13.80
N VAL A 22 -6.93 -5.49 -12.76
CA VAL A 22 -5.94 -4.98 -11.78
C VAL A 22 -4.61 -4.65 -12.46
N GLU A 23 -4.11 -5.53 -13.33
CA GLU A 23 -2.87 -5.33 -14.08
C GLU A 23 -2.94 -4.14 -15.05
N THR A 24 -4.12 -3.83 -15.57
CA THR A 24 -4.36 -2.67 -16.43
C THR A 24 -4.49 -1.37 -15.63
N LEU A 25 -5.15 -1.42 -14.47
CA LEU A 25 -5.46 -0.23 -13.66
C LEU A 25 -4.28 0.20 -12.79
N TYR A 26 -3.53 -0.76 -12.23
CA TYR A 26 -2.45 -0.47 -11.29
C TYR A 26 -1.37 0.46 -11.88
N PRO A 27 -0.83 0.23 -13.10
CA PRO A 27 0.15 1.14 -13.69
C PRO A 27 -0.39 2.54 -13.96
N LYS A 28 -1.69 2.66 -14.27
CA LYS A 28 -2.35 3.96 -14.46
C LYS A 28 -2.45 4.71 -13.14
N ALA A 29 -2.87 4.03 -12.08
CA ALA A 29 -2.91 4.57 -10.73
C ALA A 29 -1.52 5.03 -10.25
N SER A 30 -0.47 4.22 -10.50
CA SER A 30 0.91 4.58 -10.17
C SER A 30 1.37 5.85 -10.89
N LYS A 31 1.04 6.03 -12.18
CA LYS A 31 1.34 7.27 -12.92
C LYS A 31 0.57 8.47 -12.39
N MET A 32 -0.67 8.29 -11.95
CA MET A 32 -1.48 9.37 -11.36
C MET A 32 -0.95 9.80 -10.00
N VAL A 33 -0.47 8.86 -9.20
CA VAL A 33 0.17 9.10 -7.90
C VAL A 33 1.36 10.06 -8.02
N LEU A 34 2.12 10.01 -9.13
CA LEU A 34 3.23 10.93 -9.39
C LEU A 34 2.81 12.40 -9.57
N LYS A 35 1.51 12.68 -9.69
CA LYS A 35 0.98 14.04 -9.82
C LYS A 35 0.36 14.47 -8.48
N PRO A 36 0.89 15.50 -7.78
CA PRO A 36 0.39 15.92 -6.47
C PRO A 36 -1.12 16.17 -6.44
N LYS A 37 -1.65 16.75 -7.53
CA LYS A 37 -3.09 17.04 -7.71
C LYS A 37 -3.98 15.80 -7.59
N HIS A 38 -3.52 14.64 -8.06
CA HIS A 38 -4.34 13.43 -8.15
C HIS A 38 -4.09 12.44 -7.01
N TRP A 39 -3.05 12.65 -6.20
CA TRP A 39 -2.65 11.69 -5.18
C TRP A 39 -3.78 11.29 -4.24
N GLN A 40 -4.57 12.25 -3.76
CA GLN A 40 -5.64 12.00 -2.77
C GLN A 40 -6.64 10.93 -3.23
N VAL A 41 -6.78 10.74 -4.55
CA VAL A 41 -7.63 9.71 -5.15
C VAL A 41 -6.81 8.53 -5.64
N ALA A 42 -5.64 8.79 -6.24
CA ALA A 42 -4.82 7.76 -6.86
C ALA A 42 -4.12 6.83 -5.84
N HIS A 43 -3.70 7.38 -4.69
CA HIS A 43 -3.05 6.61 -3.62
C HIS A 43 -4.00 5.57 -2.97
N PRO A 44 -5.20 5.94 -2.49
CA PRO A 44 -6.12 4.95 -1.96
C PRO A 44 -6.57 3.95 -3.04
N LEU A 45 -6.69 4.37 -4.30
CA LEU A 45 -6.94 3.44 -5.41
C LEU A 45 -5.80 2.43 -5.60
N GLN A 46 -4.55 2.87 -5.53
CA GLN A 46 -3.40 1.99 -5.64
C GLN A 46 -3.33 1.00 -4.47
N ALA A 47 -3.63 1.46 -3.24
CA ALA A 47 -3.73 0.60 -2.07
C ALA A 47 -4.85 -0.43 -2.21
N THR A 48 -6.05 -0.03 -2.64
CA THR A 48 -7.17 -0.94 -2.83
C THR A 48 -6.88 -1.97 -3.91
N LEU A 49 -6.29 -1.56 -5.05
CA LEU A 49 -5.88 -2.46 -6.12
C LEU A 49 -4.88 -3.51 -5.64
N LEU A 50 -3.93 -3.16 -4.76
CA LEU A 50 -3.04 -4.14 -4.14
C LEU A 50 -3.81 -5.11 -3.25
N CYS A 51 -4.69 -4.63 -2.37
CA CYS A 51 -5.47 -5.48 -1.46
C CYS A 51 -6.33 -6.52 -2.20
N VAL A 52 -6.76 -6.20 -3.42
CA VAL A 52 -7.57 -7.07 -4.28
C VAL A 52 -6.76 -7.67 -5.45
N SER A 53 -5.43 -7.66 -5.38
CA SER A 53 -4.56 -8.24 -6.41
C SER A 53 -4.20 -9.71 -6.10
N ARG A 54 -3.79 -10.44 -7.13
CA ARG A 54 -3.27 -11.82 -6.99
C ARG A 54 -2.05 -11.84 -6.09
N ARG A 55 -1.81 -12.96 -5.42
CA ARG A 55 -0.71 -13.14 -4.45
C ARG A 55 0.65 -12.69 -5.01
N ALA A 56 1.02 -13.12 -6.21
CA ALA A 56 2.29 -12.74 -6.83
C ALA A 56 2.39 -11.21 -7.03
N HIS A 57 1.35 -10.60 -7.61
CA HIS A 57 1.31 -9.16 -7.86
C HIS A 57 1.40 -8.35 -6.56
N PHE A 58 0.72 -8.81 -5.51
CA PHE A 58 0.76 -8.20 -4.18
C PHE A 58 2.16 -8.26 -3.57
N LEU A 59 2.76 -9.46 -3.51
CA LEU A 59 4.04 -9.70 -2.83
C LEU A 59 5.19 -8.87 -3.40
N ASP A 60 5.16 -8.61 -4.71
CA ASP A 60 6.17 -7.77 -5.39
C ASP A 60 6.08 -6.29 -5.03
N ARG A 61 4.88 -5.78 -4.72
CA ARG A 61 4.58 -4.33 -4.78
C ARG A 61 4.19 -3.71 -3.45
N TRP A 62 3.72 -4.50 -2.48
CA TRP A 62 3.20 -3.98 -1.23
C TRP A 62 4.27 -3.31 -0.35
N LEU A 63 5.49 -3.86 -0.29
CA LEU A 63 6.59 -3.25 0.48
C LEU A 63 7.07 -1.93 -0.12
N PRO A 64 7.42 -1.84 -1.42
CA PRO A 64 7.75 -0.56 -2.06
C PRO A 64 6.62 0.47 -1.88
N PHE A 65 5.36 0.04 -1.96
CA PHE A 65 4.23 0.91 -1.72
C PHE A 65 4.25 1.50 -0.29
N ILE A 66 4.42 0.67 0.74
CA ILE A 66 4.49 1.11 2.14
C ILE A 66 5.63 2.09 2.36
N GLU A 67 6.81 1.80 1.81
CA GLU A 67 7.98 2.67 1.91
C GLU A 67 7.69 4.06 1.34
N THR A 68 7.16 4.14 0.11
CA THR A 68 6.82 5.43 -0.51
C THR A 68 5.68 6.18 0.19
N ALA A 69 4.73 5.46 0.81
CA ALA A 69 3.61 6.04 1.54
C ALA A 69 4.03 6.61 2.89
N LEU A 70 4.97 5.99 3.60
CA LEU A 70 5.46 6.48 4.91
C LEU A 70 6.59 7.49 4.76
N HIS A 71 7.47 7.27 3.79
CA HIS A 71 8.65 8.09 3.51
C HIS A 71 8.59 8.60 2.08
N PRO A 72 7.69 9.55 1.79
CA PRO A 72 7.59 10.11 0.46
C PRO A 72 8.92 10.81 0.09
N PRO A 73 9.30 10.83 -1.20
CA PRO A 73 10.55 11.42 -1.64
C PRO A 73 10.70 12.89 -1.22
N ARG A 74 11.91 13.46 -1.30
CA ARG A 74 12.11 14.89 -1.01
C ARG A 74 11.73 15.81 -2.18
N SER A 75 11.65 15.25 -3.39
CA SER A 75 11.29 15.97 -4.62
C SER A 75 9.91 15.53 -5.14
N GLY A 76 9.34 16.33 -6.06
CA GLY A 76 8.08 16.02 -6.73
C GLY A 76 6.88 16.00 -5.76
N VAL A 77 6.08 14.94 -5.80
CA VAL A 77 4.91 14.74 -4.91
C VAL A 77 5.33 14.84 -3.46
N GLY A 78 6.47 14.22 -3.14
CA GLY A 78 7.23 14.34 -1.91
C GLY A 78 7.35 15.74 -1.31
N ALA A 79 7.79 16.69 -2.15
CA ALA A 79 7.93 18.08 -1.79
C ALA A 79 6.57 18.75 -1.57
N ALA A 80 5.55 18.40 -2.36
CA ALA A 80 4.20 18.95 -2.20
C ALA A 80 3.55 18.53 -0.86
N TRP A 81 3.81 17.31 -0.38
CA TRP A 81 3.38 16.87 0.97
C TRP A 81 4.01 17.72 2.07
N ARG A 82 5.31 18.00 1.94
CA ARG A 82 6.12 18.68 2.96
C ARG A 82 6.01 20.21 2.90
N GLY A 83 5.85 20.77 1.71
CA GLY A 83 5.80 22.21 1.44
C GLY A 83 4.42 22.84 1.63
N GLY A 84 3.36 22.04 1.77
CA GLY A 84 2.06 22.53 2.25
C GLY A 84 2.15 22.89 3.73
N GLY A 85 2.67 24.09 4.03
CA GLY A 85 3.02 24.63 5.36
C GLY A 85 1.86 24.84 6.33
N GLY A 86 1.04 23.81 6.57
CA GLY A 86 0.10 23.74 7.68
C GLY A 86 0.30 22.42 8.40
N THR A 87 0.42 22.47 9.73
CA THR A 87 0.48 21.33 10.67
C THR A 87 -0.58 20.24 10.42
N GLY A 88 -1.67 20.54 9.71
CA GLY A 88 -2.71 19.59 9.31
C GLY A 88 -2.50 18.82 7.99
N SER A 89 -1.62 19.24 7.07
CA SER A 89 -1.41 18.56 5.78
C SER A 89 -0.61 17.26 5.93
N SER A 90 0.48 17.31 6.70
CA SER A 90 1.31 16.15 7.03
C SER A 90 0.56 15.09 7.84
N SER A 91 -0.31 15.50 8.77
CA SER A 91 -1.10 14.57 9.60
C SER A 91 -2.15 13.80 8.79
N ARG A 92 -2.81 14.46 7.82
CA ARG A 92 -3.78 13.78 6.94
C ARG A 92 -3.12 12.76 6.01
N HIS A 93 -1.94 13.08 5.48
CA HIS A 93 -1.13 12.14 4.71
C HIS A 93 -0.75 10.92 5.54
N LEU A 94 -0.21 11.16 6.74
CA LEU A 94 0.19 10.07 7.63
C LEU A 94 -0.99 9.18 8.01
N PHE A 95 -2.16 9.76 8.29
CA PHE A 95 -3.37 9.00 8.57
C PHE A 95 -3.79 8.10 7.38
N GLN A 96 -3.78 8.62 6.15
CA GLN A 96 -4.06 7.82 4.96
C GLN A 96 -3.00 6.73 4.71
N ALA A 97 -1.73 7.05 4.93
CA ALA A 97 -0.63 6.08 4.80
C ALA A 97 -0.80 4.95 5.82
N LEU A 98 -0.99 5.26 7.10
CA LEU A 98 -1.24 4.28 8.17
C LEU A 98 -2.49 3.42 7.92
N GLY A 99 -3.58 4.04 7.45
CA GLY A 99 -4.80 3.31 7.06
C GLY A 99 -4.54 2.34 5.90
N SER A 100 -3.67 2.70 4.96
CA SER A 100 -3.28 1.82 3.84
C SER A 100 -2.34 0.71 4.30
N VAL A 101 -1.35 1.02 5.14
CA VAL A 101 -0.41 0.06 5.73
C VAL A 101 -1.14 -1.02 6.52
N SER A 102 -2.07 -0.64 7.40
CA SER A 102 -2.81 -1.61 8.22
C SER A 102 -3.61 -2.60 7.37
N ARG A 103 -4.27 -2.12 6.30
CA ARG A 103 -4.99 -2.98 5.34
C ARG A 103 -4.06 -3.91 4.59
N LEU A 104 -2.92 -3.42 4.11
CA LEU A 104 -1.93 -4.23 3.38
C LEU A 104 -1.30 -5.29 4.28
N VAL A 105 -0.94 -4.94 5.53
CA VAL A 105 -0.43 -5.90 6.51
C VAL A 105 -1.47 -6.99 6.79
N TRP A 106 -2.75 -6.62 6.92
CA TRP A 106 -3.83 -7.60 7.07
C TRP A 106 -3.92 -8.54 5.85
N VAL A 107 -3.90 -8.01 4.62
CA VAL A 107 -3.90 -8.83 3.40
C VAL A 107 -2.68 -9.73 3.32
N TYR A 108 -1.50 -9.24 3.70
CA TYR A 108 -0.27 -10.03 3.77
C TYR A 108 -0.43 -11.21 4.74
N LEU A 109 -0.85 -10.94 5.97
CA LEU A 109 -0.98 -11.95 7.02
C LEU A 109 -2.04 -13.01 6.71
N TYR A 110 -3.18 -12.63 6.11
CA TYR A 110 -4.33 -13.54 5.97
C TYR A 110 -4.54 -14.11 4.57
N ARG A 111 -3.99 -13.50 3.52
CA ARG A 111 -4.14 -13.99 2.13
C ARG A 111 -2.83 -14.32 1.44
N CYS A 112 -1.78 -13.57 1.74
CA CYS A 112 -0.50 -13.70 1.02
C CYS A 112 0.63 -14.19 1.91
N GLN A 113 0.31 -14.90 3.01
CA GLN A 113 1.31 -15.32 3.98
C GLN A 113 2.42 -16.15 3.30
N GLU A 114 3.67 -15.83 3.62
CA GLU A 114 4.83 -16.60 3.19
C GLU A 114 5.30 -17.48 4.35
N SER A 115 6.50 -18.08 4.22
CA SER A 115 7.10 -18.80 5.34
C SER A 115 7.19 -17.91 6.58
N TYR A 116 7.23 -18.52 7.76
CA TYR A 116 7.37 -17.81 9.02
C TYR A 116 8.59 -16.87 9.00
N THR A 117 9.73 -17.36 8.50
CA THR A 117 10.99 -16.58 8.41
C THR A 117 10.92 -15.42 7.40
N ALA A 118 10.24 -15.57 6.27
CA ALA A 118 10.03 -14.47 5.33
C ALA A 118 9.08 -13.42 5.92
N SER A 119 8.03 -13.88 6.59
CA SER A 119 7.04 -13.02 7.22
C SER A 119 7.62 -12.17 8.34
N THR A 120 8.43 -12.75 9.23
CA THR A 120 9.09 -11.98 10.28
C THR A 120 10.03 -10.92 9.71
N ARG A 121 10.82 -11.25 8.68
CA ARG A 121 11.70 -10.28 8.01
C ARG A 121 10.94 -9.12 7.37
N LYS A 122 9.85 -9.40 6.64
CA LYS A 122 9.06 -8.35 5.98
C LYS A 122 8.31 -7.48 6.98
N LEU A 123 7.78 -8.06 8.07
CA LEU A 123 7.14 -7.30 9.13
C LEU A 123 8.14 -6.43 9.91
N ASP A 124 9.35 -6.92 10.15
CA ASP A 124 10.43 -6.13 10.76
C ASP A 124 10.76 -4.88 9.92
N ILE A 125 10.79 -5.02 8.59
CA ILE A 125 10.94 -3.88 7.67
C ILE A 125 9.79 -2.88 7.86
N VAL A 126 8.54 -3.36 7.89
CA VAL A 126 7.37 -2.48 8.11
C VAL A 126 7.46 -1.75 9.46
N VAL A 127 7.86 -2.45 10.52
CA VAL A 127 8.05 -1.86 11.86
C VAL A 127 9.12 -0.76 11.82
N LYS A 128 10.27 -1.02 11.21
CA LYS A 128 11.35 -0.03 11.05
C LYS A 128 10.93 1.19 10.23
N LEU A 129 10.07 1.01 9.22
CA LEU A 129 9.53 2.11 8.44
C LEU A 129 8.54 2.96 9.25
N LEU A 130 7.75 2.34 10.14
CA LEU A 130 6.80 3.04 11.03
C LEU A 130 7.52 3.76 12.18
N PHE A 131 8.56 3.15 12.74
CA PHE A 131 9.31 3.62 13.90
C PHE A 131 10.80 3.76 13.55
N PRO A 132 11.20 4.82 12.83
CA PRO A 132 12.60 5.05 12.51
C PRO A 132 13.42 5.26 13.80
N PRO A 133 14.63 4.67 13.91
CA PRO A 133 15.47 4.83 15.09
C PRO A 133 15.87 6.30 15.27
N GLY A 134 15.63 6.86 16.47
CA GLY A 134 16.01 8.24 16.82
C GLY A 134 14.88 9.27 16.87
N ARG A 135 13.63 8.85 17.10
CA ARG A 135 12.56 9.72 17.61
C ARG A 135 12.27 9.43 19.08
#